data_AF-A0A0D9ZX09-F1
#
_entry.id   AF-A0A0D9ZX09-F1
#
_cell.length_a   1.000
_cell.length_b   1.000
_cell.length_c   1.000
_cell.angle_alpha   90.00
_cell.angle_beta   90.00
_cell.angle_gamma   90.00
#
_symmetry.space_group_name_H-M   'P 1'
#
loop_
_entity.id
_entity.type
_entity.pdbx_description
1 polymer ?
#
loop_
_entity_poly.entity_id
_entity_poly.type
_entity_poly.pdbx_seq_one_letter_code
_entity_poly.pdbx_strand_id
1 'polypeptide(L)'
;MDKLQVKGLNHGGIESAKQALNESGVFLELKNALNLWRPLTFCRLTSTIYFILFVQVQSIIQQIQAIFNQCLAAHDKLETSLHELSRSGDVKSCKVARKTADAQFKELAKELKPLLTSLQSSSQSYQIWPKVEELVAKERELQDKLMTRHSTVVDSFEKKLRGQDVENRIAAQQQKVAALRQEVESLLEYISEI
;
A
#
# COMPACT_ATOMS: atom_id res chain seq x y z
N MET A 1 -13.10 -9.78 81.20
CA MET A 1 -14.04 -9.63 80.08
C MET A 1 -14.29 -8.15 79.90
N ASP A 2 -13.61 -7.60 78.91
CA ASP A 2 -13.47 -6.17 78.60
C ASP A 2 -14.77 -5.51 78.13
N LYS A 3 -15.00 -4.28 78.61
CA LYS A 3 -15.95 -3.33 78.01
C LYS A 3 -15.22 -2.04 77.68
N LEU A 4 -14.64 -1.97 76.49
CA LEU A 4 -14.28 -0.72 75.82
C LEU A 4 -15.56 -0.15 75.18
N GLN A 5 -16.24 0.75 75.88
CA GLN A 5 -17.29 1.58 75.25
C GLN A 5 -16.64 2.79 74.57
N VAL A 6 -16.66 2.77 73.25
CA VAL A 6 -16.33 3.89 72.38
C VAL A 6 -17.35 5.00 72.62
N LYS A 7 -16.88 6.07 73.28
CA LYS A 7 -17.64 7.29 73.56
C LYS A 7 -17.97 7.97 72.24
N GLY A 8 -19.26 8.21 71.98
CA GLY A 8 -19.76 8.84 70.77
C GLY A 8 -19.08 10.17 70.48
N LEU A 9 -18.55 10.30 69.26
CA LEU A 9 -18.09 11.56 68.69
C LEU A 9 -19.31 12.46 68.47
N ASN A 10 -19.46 13.43 69.35
CA ASN A 10 -20.48 14.47 69.27
C ASN A 10 -20.46 15.18 67.91
N HIS A 11 -21.64 15.31 67.30
CA HIS A 11 -21.87 15.98 66.02
C HIS A 11 -21.37 17.45 66.00
N GLY A 12 -21.27 18.10 67.16
CA GLY A 12 -20.76 19.47 67.30
C GLY A 12 -19.24 19.64 67.11
N GLY A 13 -18.44 18.58 67.27
CA GLY A 13 -16.98 18.66 67.08
C GLY A 13 -16.56 18.73 65.61
N ILE A 14 -17.35 18.15 64.71
CA ILE A 14 -17.08 18.09 63.27
C ILE A 14 -17.45 19.43 62.60
N GLU A 15 -18.51 20.09 63.07
CA GLU A 15 -18.92 21.43 62.60
C GLU A 15 -17.91 22.52 63.04
N SER A 16 -17.44 22.51 64.30
CA SER A 16 -16.42 23.47 64.74
C SER A 16 -15.05 23.26 64.06
N ALA A 17 -14.66 22.02 63.76
CA ALA A 17 -13.44 21.75 63.00
C ALA A 17 -13.54 22.19 61.53
N LYS A 18 -14.73 22.05 60.91
CA LYS A 18 -15.01 22.60 59.57
C LYS A 18 -14.98 24.12 59.55
N GLN A 19 -15.52 24.78 60.57
CA GLN A 19 -15.56 26.23 60.65
C GLN A 19 -14.16 26.84 60.87
N ALA A 20 -13.33 26.22 61.70
CA ALA A 20 -11.93 26.62 61.90
C ALA A 20 -11.04 26.39 60.63
N LEU A 21 -11.33 25.35 59.85
CA LEU A 21 -10.67 25.12 58.55
C LEU A 21 -11.13 26.09 57.45
N ASN A 22 -12.35 26.63 57.57
CA ASN A 22 -12.88 27.62 56.63
C ASN A 22 -12.36 29.04 56.94
N GLU A 23 -12.15 29.37 58.23
CA GLU A 23 -11.61 30.67 58.67
C GLU A 23 -10.09 30.79 58.52
N SER A 24 -9.35 29.69 58.50
CA SER A 24 -7.88 29.69 58.43
C SER A 24 -7.31 30.07 57.05
N GLY A 25 -8.14 30.36 56.03
CA GLY A 25 -7.70 30.75 54.69
C GLY A 25 -7.03 29.64 53.87
N VAL A 26 -6.61 28.55 54.54
CA VAL A 26 -5.92 27.38 53.95
C VAL A 26 -6.77 26.70 52.88
N PHE A 27 -8.11 26.65 53.07
CA PHE A 27 -9.00 26.08 52.06
C PHE A 27 -9.06 26.94 50.78
N LEU A 28 -9.00 28.27 50.92
CA LEU A 28 -8.98 29.20 49.78
C LEU A 28 -7.63 29.17 49.08
N GLU A 29 -6.52 29.06 49.82
CA GLU A 29 -5.18 28.86 49.26
C GLU A 29 -5.04 27.52 48.53
N LEU A 30 -5.54 26.42 49.11
CA LEU A 30 -5.54 25.11 48.44
C LEU A 30 -6.37 25.14 47.15
N LYS A 31 -7.53 25.83 47.17
CA LYS A 31 -8.39 25.97 46.00
C LYS A 31 -7.76 26.86 44.92
N ASN A 32 -7.07 27.93 45.31
CA ASN A 32 -6.31 28.80 44.40
C ASN A 32 -5.06 28.12 43.85
N ALA A 33 -4.32 27.36 44.65
CA ALA A 33 -3.18 26.56 44.21
C ALA A 33 -3.62 25.48 43.21
N LEU A 34 -4.73 24.79 43.48
CA LEU A 34 -5.32 23.81 42.56
C LEU A 34 -5.79 24.47 41.25
N ASN A 35 -6.36 25.69 41.31
CA ASN A 35 -6.77 26.46 40.14
C ASN A 35 -5.58 27.06 39.36
N LEU A 36 -4.44 27.36 39.99
CA LEU A 36 -3.21 27.75 39.30
C LEU A 36 -2.52 26.56 38.62
N TRP A 37 -2.60 25.37 39.22
CA TRP A 37 -1.99 24.16 38.67
C TRP A 37 -2.82 23.53 37.55
N ARG A 38 -4.14 23.72 37.53
CA ARG A 38 -5.04 23.20 36.46
C ARG A 38 -4.64 23.67 35.05
N PRO A 39 -4.40 24.96 34.76
CA PRO A 39 -3.94 25.42 33.46
C PRO A 39 -2.57 24.86 33.08
N LEU A 40 -1.63 24.78 34.03
CA LEU A 40 -0.27 24.29 33.78
C LEU A 40 -0.25 22.79 33.45
N THR A 41 -1.04 21.99 34.17
CA THR A 41 -1.22 20.56 33.89
C THR A 41 -2.03 20.32 32.63
N PHE A 42 -3.07 21.11 32.37
CA PHE A 42 -3.85 21.08 31.14
C PHE A 42 -3.00 21.44 29.91
N CYS A 43 -2.17 22.48 29.98
CA CYS A 43 -1.24 22.87 28.91
C CYS A 43 -0.17 21.79 28.66
N ARG A 44 0.37 21.14 29.71
CA ARG A 44 1.30 20.02 29.56
C ARG A 44 0.64 18.78 28.94
N LEU A 45 -0.55 18.43 29.39
CA LEU A 45 -1.30 17.27 28.88
C LEU A 45 -1.71 17.48 27.42
N THR A 46 -2.25 18.65 27.07
CA THR A 46 -2.63 18.99 25.68
C THR A 46 -1.42 19.05 24.74
N SER A 47 -0.30 19.61 25.18
CA SER A 47 0.95 19.61 24.40
C SER A 47 1.49 18.18 24.17
N THR A 48 1.39 17.31 25.17
CA THR A 48 1.85 15.92 25.06
C THR A 48 0.94 15.10 24.14
N ILE A 49 -0.37 15.27 24.27
CA ILE A 49 -1.37 14.62 23.39
C ILE A 49 -1.16 15.07 21.94
N TYR A 50 -0.95 16.36 21.69
CA TYR A 50 -0.72 16.88 20.34
C TYR A 50 0.54 16.29 19.70
N PHE A 51 1.64 16.19 20.46
CA PHE A 51 2.88 15.57 20.00
C PHE A 51 2.69 14.09 19.66
N ILE A 52 2.00 13.34 20.54
CA ILE A 52 1.70 11.92 20.30
C ILE A 52 0.89 11.73 19.02
N LEU A 53 -0.16 12.54 18.82
CA LEU A 53 -0.99 12.47 17.61
C LEU A 53 -0.19 12.82 16.34
N PHE A 54 0.69 13.83 16.40
CA PHE A 54 1.53 14.21 15.27
C PHE A 54 2.49 13.09 14.87
N VAL A 55 3.13 12.45 15.86
CA VAL A 55 4.02 11.29 15.64
C VAL A 55 3.25 10.12 15.02
N GLN A 56 2.00 9.89 15.44
CA GLN A 56 1.15 8.85 14.84
C GLN A 56 0.85 9.14 13.36
N VAL A 57 0.42 10.36 13.03
CA VAL A 57 0.14 10.75 11.64
C VAL A 57 1.40 10.62 10.78
N GLN A 58 2.55 11.06 11.28
CA GLN A 58 3.84 10.92 10.59
C GLN A 58 4.19 9.44 10.34
N SER A 59 4.01 8.56 11.32
CA SER A 59 4.26 7.13 11.18
C SER A 59 3.38 6.48 10.11
N ILE A 60 2.09 6.83 10.06
CA ILE A 60 1.16 6.33 9.04
C ILE A 60 1.60 6.77 7.64
N ILE A 61 1.99 8.03 7.49
CA ILE A 61 2.48 8.56 6.20
C ILE A 61 3.75 7.82 5.74
N GLN A 62 4.68 7.53 6.65
CA GLN A 62 5.88 6.75 6.33
C GLN A 62 5.55 5.34 5.86
N GLN A 63 4.55 4.69 6.47
CA GLN A 63 4.09 3.37 6.03
C GLN A 63 3.44 3.43 4.64
N ILE A 64 2.61 4.45 4.38
CA ILE A 64 2.04 4.68 3.03
C ILE A 64 3.16 4.89 2.01
N GLN A 65 4.17 5.70 2.34
CA GLN A 65 5.33 5.91 1.47
C GLN A 65 6.08 4.60 1.18
N ALA A 66 6.26 3.74 2.20
CA ALA A 66 6.90 2.44 2.01
C ALA A 66 6.09 1.54 1.06
N ILE A 67 4.76 1.54 1.15
CA ILE A 67 3.88 0.83 0.22
C ILE A 67 4.06 1.36 -1.20
N PHE A 68 4.06 2.68 -1.39
CA PHE A 68 4.25 3.28 -2.71
C PHE A 68 5.61 2.93 -3.33
N ASN A 69 6.69 2.93 -2.53
CA ASN A 69 7.99 2.49 -3.01
C ASN A 69 7.98 1.02 -3.47
N GLN A 70 7.22 0.16 -2.80
CA GLN A 70 7.06 -1.23 -3.24
C GLN A 70 6.25 -1.33 -4.53
N CYS A 71 5.22 -0.48 -4.72
CA CYS A 71 4.49 -0.42 -5.98
C CYS A 71 5.40 0.01 -7.14
N LEU A 72 6.20 1.07 -6.94
CA LEU A 72 7.17 1.55 -7.93
C LEU A 72 8.19 0.46 -8.29
N ALA A 73 8.70 -0.27 -7.31
CA ALA A 73 9.60 -1.40 -7.57
C ALA A 73 8.92 -2.53 -8.39
N ALA A 74 7.61 -2.75 -8.19
CA ALA A 74 6.86 -3.69 -9.02
C ALA A 74 6.66 -3.16 -10.45
N HIS A 75 6.47 -1.84 -10.63
CA HIS A 75 6.44 -1.20 -11.95
C HIS A 75 7.75 -1.38 -12.71
N ASP A 76 8.89 -1.14 -12.06
CA ASP A 76 10.22 -1.30 -12.69
C ASP A 76 10.47 -2.75 -13.14
N LYS A 77 10.02 -3.72 -12.34
CA LYS A 77 10.08 -5.16 -12.70
C LYS A 77 9.22 -5.48 -13.92
N LEU A 78 8.01 -4.91 -13.99
CA LEU A 78 7.16 -5.03 -15.16
C LEU A 78 7.86 -4.44 -16.40
N GLU A 79 8.34 -3.19 -16.34
CA GLU A 79 9.04 -2.58 -17.48
C GLU A 79 10.25 -3.41 -17.93
N THR A 80 11.05 -3.89 -16.98
CA THR A 80 12.18 -4.79 -17.27
C THR A 80 11.70 -6.06 -17.95
N SER A 81 10.59 -6.64 -17.50
CA SER A 81 10.01 -7.84 -18.13
C SER A 81 9.56 -7.60 -19.58
N LEU A 82 9.05 -6.42 -19.93
CA LEU A 82 8.70 -6.11 -21.32
C LEU A 82 9.93 -5.89 -22.19
N HIS A 83 10.96 -5.26 -21.63
CA HIS A 83 12.24 -5.13 -22.31
C HIS A 83 12.83 -6.51 -22.63
N GLU A 84 12.82 -7.41 -21.64
CA GLU A 84 13.27 -8.79 -21.79
C GLU A 84 12.40 -9.60 -22.75
N LEU A 85 11.08 -9.39 -22.77
CA LEU A 85 10.19 -9.98 -23.77
C LEU A 85 10.59 -9.54 -25.19
N SER A 86 10.90 -8.26 -25.37
CA SER A 86 11.35 -7.75 -26.67
C SER A 86 12.68 -8.34 -27.12
N ARG A 87 13.57 -8.66 -26.17
CA ARG A 87 14.91 -9.21 -26.44
C ARG A 87 14.91 -10.72 -26.67
N SER A 88 14.16 -11.46 -25.86
CA SER A 88 14.17 -12.92 -25.82
C SER A 88 12.97 -13.58 -26.51
N GLY A 89 11.87 -12.85 -26.69
CA GLY A 89 10.59 -13.40 -27.14
C GLY A 89 9.89 -14.29 -26.11
N ASP A 90 10.38 -14.38 -24.86
CA ASP A 90 9.78 -15.24 -23.84
C ASP A 90 8.50 -14.65 -23.22
N VAL A 91 7.39 -14.96 -23.88
CA VAL A 91 6.03 -14.60 -23.44
C VAL A 91 5.68 -15.23 -22.08
N LYS A 92 6.17 -16.43 -21.76
CA LYS A 92 5.77 -17.15 -20.54
C LYS A 92 6.32 -16.45 -19.31
N SER A 93 7.60 -16.11 -19.32
CA SER A 93 8.24 -15.36 -18.23
C SER A 93 7.58 -14.00 -18.03
N CYS A 94 7.21 -13.31 -19.11
CA CYS A 94 6.50 -12.03 -19.03
C CYS A 94 5.09 -12.16 -18.42
N LYS A 95 4.33 -13.21 -18.78
CA LYS A 95 3.03 -13.50 -18.16
C LYS A 95 3.14 -13.82 -16.67
N VAL A 96 4.20 -14.52 -16.26
CA VAL A 96 4.46 -14.80 -14.84
C VAL A 96 4.77 -13.51 -14.09
N ALA A 97 5.65 -12.66 -14.62
CA ALA A 97 5.96 -11.35 -14.02
C ALA A 97 4.70 -10.49 -13.83
N ARG A 98 3.81 -10.47 -14.84
CA ARG A 98 2.51 -9.79 -14.75
C ARG A 98 1.63 -10.33 -13.63
N LYS A 99 1.51 -11.66 -13.51
CA LYS A 99 0.70 -12.28 -12.45
C LYS A 99 1.28 -12.02 -11.06
N THR A 100 2.59 -12.06 -10.91
CA THR A 100 3.27 -11.75 -9.64
C THR A 100 3.04 -10.31 -9.24
N ALA A 101 3.17 -9.36 -10.17
CA ALA A 101 2.90 -7.94 -9.89
C ALA A 101 1.43 -7.71 -9.53
N ASP A 102 0.47 -8.32 -10.25
CA ASP A 102 -0.96 -8.23 -9.93
C ASP A 102 -1.28 -8.76 -8.53
N ALA A 103 -0.69 -9.89 -8.14
CA ALA A 103 -0.83 -10.41 -6.77
C ALA A 103 -0.22 -9.43 -5.74
N GLN A 104 0.95 -8.87 -6.02
CA GLN A 104 1.60 -7.90 -5.13
C GLN A 104 0.76 -6.62 -4.97
N PHE A 105 0.22 -6.04 -6.05
CA PHE A 105 -0.65 -4.87 -5.97
C PHE A 105 -1.93 -5.13 -5.16
N LYS A 106 -2.51 -6.34 -5.29
CA LYS A 106 -3.66 -6.74 -4.49
C LYS A 106 -3.36 -6.82 -3.00
N GLU A 107 -2.20 -7.34 -2.62
CA GLU A 107 -1.77 -7.36 -1.21
C GLU A 107 -1.48 -5.95 -0.69
N LEU A 108 -0.71 -5.14 -1.43
CA LEU A 108 -0.43 -3.75 -1.07
C LEU A 108 -1.69 -2.90 -0.94
N ALA A 109 -2.71 -3.14 -1.77
CA ALA A 109 -4.01 -2.49 -1.66
C ALA A 109 -4.75 -2.85 -0.36
N LYS A 110 -4.61 -4.08 0.13
CA LYS A 110 -5.17 -4.50 1.42
C LYS A 110 -4.44 -3.85 2.59
N GLU A 111 -3.12 -3.71 2.51
CA GLU A 111 -2.31 -3.03 3.53
C GLU A 111 -2.55 -1.51 3.56
N LEU A 112 -2.77 -0.89 2.41
CA LEU A 112 -3.01 0.54 2.29
C LEU A 112 -4.37 0.96 2.90
N LYS A 113 -5.42 0.15 2.72
CA LYS A 113 -6.78 0.47 3.18
C LYS A 113 -6.91 0.80 4.68
N PRO A 114 -6.37 0.01 5.63
CA PRO A 114 -6.42 0.35 7.05
C PRO A 114 -5.59 1.59 7.40
N LEU A 115 -4.46 1.83 6.71
CA LEU A 115 -3.64 3.02 6.91
C LEU A 115 -4.38 4.29 6.49
N LEU A 116 -5.06 4.24 5.34
CA LEU A 116 -5.92 5.33 4.87
C LEU A 116 -7.08 5.60 5.84
N THR A 117 -7.75 4.56 6.32
CA THR A 117 -8.85 4.70 7.30
C THR A 117 -8.35 5.31 8.63
N SER A 118 -7.16 4.91 9.06
CA SER A 118 -6.52 5.44 10.27
C SER A 118 -6.11 6.90 10.10
N LEU A 119 -5.60 7.26 8.92
CA LEU A 119 -5.23 8.64 8.62
C LEU A 119 -6.49 9.53 8.53
N GLN A 120 -7.55 9.09 7.84
CA GLN A 120 -8.80 9.84 7.69
C GLN A 120 -9.50 10.12 9.02
N SER A 121 -9.46 9.17 9.96
CA SER A 121 -10.09 9.32 11.27
C SER A 121 -9.32 10.27 12.21
N SER A 122 -8.06 10.59 11.89
CA SER A 122 -7.27 11.56 12.65
C SER A 122 -7.65 13.00 12.29
N SER A 123 -8.09 13.78 13.27
CA SER A 123 -8.42 15.20 13.09
C SER A 123 -7.24 16.06 12.62
N GLN A 124 -6.01 15.63 12.89
CA GLN A 124 -4.78 16.32 12.45
C GLN A 124 -4.44 16.08 10.97
N SER A 125 -5.08 15.12 10.30
CA SER A 125 -4.75 14.79 8.91
C SER A 125 -5.52 15.64 7.89
N TYR A 126 -6.45 16.50 8.32
CA TYR A 126 -7.38 17.20 7.42
C TYR A 126 -6.69 17.98 6.28
N GLN A 127 -5.52 18.57 6.54
CA GLN A 127 -4.77 19.32 5.52
C GLN A 127 -3.91 18.45 4.60
N ILE A 128 -3.53 17.24 5.04
CA ILE A 128 -2.68 16.32 4.26
C ILE A 128 -3.48 15.25 3.55
N TRP A 129 -4.67 14.93 4.05
CA TRP A 129 -5.57 13.92 3.54
C TRP A 129 -5.87 14.08 2.03
N PRO A 130 -6.23 15.28 1.52
CA PRO A 130 -6.50 15.45 0.08
C PRO A 130 -5.29 15.11 -0.80
N LYS A 131 -4.07 15.40 -0.34
CA LYS A 131 -2.83 15.07 -1.08
C LYS A 131 -2.57 13.58 -1.10
N VAL A 132 -2.83 12.89 0.01
CA VAL A 132 -2.67 11.43 0.10
C VAL A 132 -3.72 10.74 -0.79
N GLU A 133 -4.96 11.22 -0.78
CA GLU A 133 -6.03 10.71 -1.64
C GLU A 133 -5.69 10.88 -3.13
N GLU A 134 -5.22 12.06 -3.54
CA GLU A 134 -4.77 12.32 -4.91
C GLU A 134 -3.62 11.39 -5.32
N LEU A 135 -2.63 11.18 -4.44
CA LEU A 135 -1.50 10.27 -4.71
C LEU A 135 -1.96 8.82 -4.87
N VAL A 136 -2.90 8.37 -4.04
CA VAL A 136 -3.49 7.02 -4.16
C VAL A 136 -4.26 6.86 -5.46
N ALA A 137 -4.99 7.88 -5.90
CA ALA A 137 -5.69 7.86 -7.17
C ALA A 137 -4.70 7.76 -8.36
N LYS A 138 -3.63 8.57 -8.35
CA LYS A 138 -2.58 8.54 -9.37
C LYS A 138 -1.87 7.19 -9.43
N GLU A 139 -1.58 6.60 -8.27
CA GLU A 139 -0.94 5.28 -8.20
C GLU A 139 -1.84 4.18 -8.78
N ARG A 140 -3.14 4.18 -8.47
CA ARG A 140 -4.10 3.24 -9.06
C ARG A 140 -4.22 3.41 -10.58
N GLU A 141 -4.31 4.64 -11.05
CA GLU A 141 -4.37 4.93 -12.49
C GLU A 141 -3.11 4.44 -13.21
N LEU A 142 -1.93 4.62 -12.60
CA LEU A 142 -0.66 4.14 -13.16
C LEU A 142 -0.60 2.61 -13.22
N GLN A 143 -1.04 1.93 -12.16
CA GLN A 143 -1.13 0.46 -12.12
C GLN A 143 -2.03 -0.05 -13.26
N ASP A 144 -3.22 0.52 -13.43
CA ASP A 144 -4.16 0.11 -14.48
C ASP A 144 -3.58 0.31 -15.90
N LYS A 145 -2.93 1.44 -16.15
CA LYS A 145 -2.26 1.73 -17.42
C LYS A 145 -1.14 0.73 -17.71
N LEU A 146 -0.30 0.43 -16.72
CA LEU A 146 0.80 -0.52 -16.88
C LEU A 146 0.32 -1.95 -17.13
N MET A 147 -0.72 -2.38 -16.40
CA MET A 147 -1.33 -3.70 -16.58
C MET A 147 -1.97 -3.84 -17.97
N THR A 148 -2.63 -2.79 -18.44
CA THR A 148 -3.18 -2.74 -19.80
C THR A 148 -2.08 -2.83 -20.84
N ARG A 149 -1.03 -2.00 -20.72
CA ARG A 149 0.14 -2.03 -21.62
C ARG A 149 0.80 -3.40 -21.66
N HIS A 150 1.02 -4.04 -20.51
CA HIS A 150 1.56 -5.40 -20.45
C HIS A 150 0.73 -6.39 -21.26
N SER A 151 -0.59 -6.33 -21.07
CA SER A 151 -1.52 -7.23 -21.75
C SER A 151 -1.47 -7.03 -23.26
N THR A 152 -1.56 -5.78 -23.72
CA THR A 152 -1.50 -5.45 -25.15
C THR A 152 -0.18 -5.87 -25.80
N VAL A 153 0.96 -5.63 -25.15
CA VAL A 153 2.27 -6.00 -25.69
C VAL A 153 2.39 -7.52 -25.76
N VAL A 154 2.09 -8.23 -24.68
CA VAL A 154 2.14 -9.69 -24.64
C VAL A 154 1.26 -10.32 -25.72
N ASP A 155 0.01 -9.85 -25.86
CA ASP A 155 -0.92 -10.36 -26.87
C ASP A 155 -0.41 -10.13 -28.30
N SER A 156 0.28 -9.00 -28.54
CA SER A 156 0.89 -8.71 -29.84
C SER A 156 2.05 -9.67 -30.17
N PHE A 157 2.88 -10.02 -29.19
CA PHE A 157 3.96 -10.99 -29.36
C PHE A 157 3.44 -12.41 -29.61
N GLU A 158 2.37 -12.82 -28.91
CA GLU A 158 1.74 -14.12 -29.15
C GLU A 158 1.18 -14.24 -30.57
N LYS A 159 0.56 -13.17 -31.08
CA LYS A 159 0.07 -13.14 -32.47
C LYS A 159 1.22 -13.22 -33.48
N LYS A 160 2.31 -12.50 -33.24
CA LYS A 160 3.51 -12.54 -34.10
C LYS A 160 4.13 -13.94 -34.13
N LEU A 161 4.33 -14.57 -32.97
CA LEU A 161 4.88 -15.93 -32.88
C LEU A 161 4.02 -16.95 -33.63
N ARG A 162 2.68 -16.85 -33.52
CA ARG A 162 1.76 -17.70 -34.28
C ARG A 162 1.84 -17.46 -35.78
N GLY A 163 1.98 -16.20 -36.22
CA GLY A 163 2.17 -15.87 -37.63
C GLY A 163 3.46 -16.47 -38.20
N GLN A 164 4.57 -16.33 -37.47
CA GLN A 164 5.87 -16.87 -37.85
C GLN A 164 5.86 -18.40 -37.96
N ASP A 165 5.17 -19.12 -37.07
CA ASP A 165 5.02 -20.58 -37.18
C ASP A 165 4.31 -21.00 -38.47
N VAL A 166 3.24 -20.28 -38.84
CA VAL A 166 2.51 -20.53 -40.09
C VAL A 166 3.40 -20.25 -41.31
N GLU A 167 4.13 -19.15 -41.32
CA GLU A 167 5.07 -18.81 -42.40
C GLU A 167 6.17 -19.86 -42.56
N ASN A 168 6.75 -20.34 -41.46
CA ASN A 168 7.77 -21.41 -41.48
C ASN A 168 7.21 -22.71 -42.07
N ARG A 169 5.97 -23.07 -41.73
CA ARG A 169 5.30 -24.26 -42.29
C ARG A 169 5.02 -24.11 -43.78
N ILE A 170 4.62 -22.92 -44.22
CA ILE A 170 4.41 -22.62 -45.64
C ILE A 170 5.74 -22.72 -46.39
N ALA A 171 6.81 -22.11 -45.88
CA ALA A 171 8.14 -22.17 -46.48
C ALA A 171 8.65 -23.62 -46.60
N ALA A 172 8.48 -24.43 -45.55
CA ALA A 172 8.83 -25.85 -45.57
C ALA A 172 8.03 -26.63 -46.64
N GLN A 173 6.75 -26.31 -46.83
CA GLN A 173 5.93 -26.94 -47.85
C GLN A 173 6.34 -26.48 -49.27
N GLN A 174 6.65 -25.20 -49.44
CA GLN A 174 7.14 -24.65 -50.72
C GLN A 174 8.48 -25.28 -51.12
N GLN A 175 9.39 -25.50 -50.17
CA GLN A 175 10.65 -26.21 -50.41
C GLN A 175 10.41 -27.63 -50.92
N LYS A 176 9.48 -28.38 -50.32
CA LYS A 176 9.12 -29.74 -50.78
C LYS A 176 8.54 -29.72 -52.20
N VAL A 177 7.67 -28.76 -52.50
CA VAL A 177 7.10 -28.60 -53.84
C VAL A 177 8.20 -28.28 -54.86
N ALA A 178 9.15 -27.41 -54.51
CA ALA A 178 10.28 -27.10 -55.39
C ALA A 178 11.17 -28.33 -55.64
N ALA A 179 11.49 -29.10 -54.61
CA ALA A 179 12.27 -30.34 -54.74
C ALA A 179 11.55 -31.36 -55.67
N LEU A 180 10.26 -31.58 -55.47
CA LEU A 180 9.47 -32.47 -56.34
C LEU A 180 9.44 -31.99 -57.80
N ARG A 181 9.36 -30.68 -58.04
CA ARG A 181 9.43 -30.13 -59.41
C ARG A 181 10.78 -30.42 -60.05
N GLN A 182 11.87 -30.25 -59.32
CA GLN A 182 13.22 -30.54 -59.80
C GLN A 182 13.41 -32.04 -60.07
N GLU A 183 12.91 -32.92 -59.21
CA GLU A 183 12.94 -34.37 -59.42
C GLU A 183 12.17 -34.76 -60.70
N VAL A 184 10.98 -34.19 -60.91
CA VAL A 184 10.21 -34.40 -62.15
C VAL A 184 10.99 -33.92 -63.38
N GLU A 185 11.62 -32.76 -63.32
CA GLU A 185 12.41 -32.23 -64.43
C GLU A 185 13.62 -33.12 -64.74
N SER A 186 14.33 -33.60 -63.70
CA SER A 186 15.42 -34.56 -63.84
C SER A 186 14.98 -35.89 -64.46
N LEU A 187 13.79 -36.39 -64.10
CA LEU A 187 13.23 -37.60 -64.73
C LEU A 187 12.90 -37.38 -66.21
N LEU A 188 12.36 -36.22 -66.57
CA LEU A 188 12.07 -35.88 -67.96
C LEU A 188 13.36 -35.77 -68.79
N GLU A 189 14.41 -35.16 -68.23
CA GLU A 189 15.72 -35.07 -68.88
C GLU A 189 16.33 -36.46 -69.10
N TYR A 190 16.30 -37.33 -68.09
CA TYR A 190 16.74 -38.72 -68.21
C TYR A 190 16.01 -39.49 -69.32
N ILE A 191 14.69 -39.31 -69.45
CA ILE A 191 13.91 -39.94 -70.53
C ILE A 191 14.33 -39.42 -71.90
N SER A 192 14.69 -38.14 -72.03
CA SER A 192 15.10 -37.55 -73.31
C SER A 192 16.48 -38.01 -73.79
N GLU A 193 17.31 -38.53 -72.88
CA GLU A 193 18.64 -39.08 -73.18
C GLU A 193 18.63 -40.55 -73.62
N ILE A 194 17.48 -41.25 -73.49
CA ILE A 194 17.26 -42.64 -73.93
C ILE A 194 16.75 -42.67 -75.37
#